data_AF-A0A8X6PDW6-F1
#
_entry.id   AF-A0A8X6PDW6-F1
#
_cell.length_a   1.000
_cell.length_b   1.000
_cell.length_c   1.000
_cell.angle_alpha   90.00
_cell.angle_beta   90.00
_cell.angle_gamma   90.00
#
_symmetry.space_group_name_H-M   'P 1'
#
loop_
_entity.id
_entity.type
_entity.pdbx_description
1 polymer ?
#
loop_
_entity_poly.entity_id
_entity_poly.type
_entity_poly.pdbx_seq_one_letter_code
_entity_poly.pdbx_strand_id
1 'polypeptide(L)'
;MGGIDLMDSFINRFRIRRKSRKWTTGLFYHLLDMTVINTWVLGTKINTMKGKSQKDIMKLTDIRNWLAVTLCRYQSRSENKRGKLSTNSRREETPESSKRPMFMSTSSILN
;
A
#
# COMPACT_ATOMS: atom_id res chain seq x y z
N MET A 1 -7.87 19.34 25.28
CA MET A 1 -8.57 18.09 24.92
C MET A 1 -8.86 18.11 23.42
N GLY A 2 -7.90 17.71 22.57
CA GLY A 2 -8.06 17.80 21.10
C GLY A 2 -6.93 17.17 20.28
N GLY A 3 -6.04 16.39 20.91
CA GLY A 3 -4.91 15.76 20.22
C GLY A 3 -5.34 14.63 19.28
N ILE A 4 -6.38 13.88 19.65
CA ILE A 4 -6.91 12.77 18.86
C ILE A 4 -7.61 13.30 17.61
N ASP A 5 -8.42 14.36 17.70
CA ASP A 5 -9.09 15.00 16.55
C ASP A 5 -8.10 15.57 15.53
N LEU A 6 -6.99 16.13 16.02
CA LEU A 6 -5.93 16.64 15.15
C LEU A 6 -5.27 15.50 14.37
N MET A 7 -5.00 14.39 15.05
CA MET A 7 -4.44 13.19 14.43
C MET A 7 -5.43 12.60 13.40
N ASP A 8 -6.72 12.49 13.75
CA ASP A 8 -7.77 11.99 12.86
C ASP A 8 -7.93 12.88 11.61
N SER A 9 -7.83 14.20 11.78
CA SER A 9 -7.80 15.16 10.68
C SER A 9 -6.60 14.96 9.76
N PHE A 10 -5.43 14.59 10.28
CA PHE A 10 -4.27 14.28 9.45
C PHE A 10 -4.44 12.95 8.71
N ILE A 11 -4.94 11.91 9.36
CA ILE A 11 -5.18 10.61 8.72
C ILE A 11 -6.18 10.77 7.58
N ASN A 12 -7.28 11.48 7.80
CA ASN A 12 -8.30 11.66 6.77
C ASN A 12 -7.77 12.40 5.53
N ARG A 13 -6.94 13.43 5.72
CA ARG A 13 -6.31 14.20 4.62
C ARG A 13 -5.34 13.37 3.79
N PHE A 14 -4.65 12.44 4.43
CA PHE A 14 -3.49 11.78 3.87
C PHE A 14 -3.67 10.27 3.65
N ARG A 15 -4.91 9.79 3.76
CA ARG A 15 -5.28 8.37 3.72
C ARG A 15 -4.92 7.70 2.40
N ILE A 16 -4.17 6.61 2.49
CA ILE A 16 -3.91 5.73 1.33
C ILE A 16 -5.16 4.86 1.06
N ARG A 17 -5.97 5.21 0.07
CA ARG A 17 -7.16 4.42 -0.29
C ARG A 17 -6.78 3.20 -1.14
N ARG A 18 -6.74 2.02 -0.53
CA ARG A 18 -6.54 0.73 -1.21
C ARG A 18 -7.83 -0.08 -1.20
N LYS A 19 -8.31 -0.51 -2.38
CA LYS A 19 -9.42 -1.46 -2.48
C LYS A 19 -8.87 -2.87 -2.26
N SER A 20 -8.86 -3.32 -1.01
CA SER A 20 -8.51 -4.68 -0.62
C SER A 20 -9.70 -5.36 0.03
N ARG A 21 -9.91 -6.65 -0.25
CA ARG A 21 -10.96 -7.48 0.39
C ARG A 21 -10.56 -7.93 1.80
N LYS A 22 -9.26 -7.81 2.15
CA LYS A 22 -8.72 -8.17 3.47
C LYS A 22 -8.69 -6.94 4.38
N TRP A 23 -9.43 -6.99 5.48
CA TRP A 23 -9.48 -5.91 6.48
C TRP A 23 -8.10 -5.60 7.09
N THR A 24 -7.23 -6.60 7.20
CA THR A 24 -5.85 -6.46 7.71
C THR A 24 -5.01 -5.49 6.90
N THR A 25 -5.23 -5.42 5.58
CA THR A 25 -4.54 -4.46 4.71
C THR A 25 -4.90 -3.03 5.08
N GLY A 26 -6.18 -2.77 5.38
CA GLY A 26 -6.65 -1.46 5.83
C GLY A 26 -6.02 -1.06 7.16
N LEU A 27 -5.97 -1.99 8.12
CA LEU A 27 -5.33 -1.76 9.42
C LEU A 27 -3.84 -1.46 9.27
N PHE A 28 -3.11 -2.21 8.44
CA PHE A 28 -1.68 -1.99 8.21
C PHE A 28 -1.40 -0.58 7.67
N TYR A 29 -2.13 -0.14 6.63
CA TYR A 29 -1.93 1.20 6.08
C TYR A 29 -2.34 2.29 7.07
N HIS A 30 -3.37 2.05 7.88
CA HIS A 30 -3.76 2.98 8.94
C HIS A 30 -2.64 3.15 9.98
N LEU A 31 -2.05 2.05 10.46
CA LEU A 31 -0.92 2.09 11.39
C LEU A 31 0.31 2.76 10.75
N LEU A 32 0.59 2.48 9.48
CA LEU A 32 1.67 3.13 8.76
C LEU A 32 1.48 4.65 8.67
N ASP A 33 0.26 5.10 8.32
CA ASP A 33 -0.08 6.53 8.27
C ASP A 33 0.06 7.19 9.65
N MET A 34 -0.35 6.51 10.75
CA MET A 34 -0.14 6.97 12.12
C MET A 34 1.34 7.21 12.43
N THR A 35 2.19 6.23 12.13
CA THR A 35 3.62 6.31 12.41
C THR A 35 4.26 7.48 11.66
N VAL A 36 3.93 7.66 10.38
CA VAL A 36 4.48 8.76 9.56
C VAL A 36 4.09 10.13 10.11
N ILE A 37 2.83 10.31 10.52
CA ILE A 37 2.37 11.56 11.13
C ILE A 37 3.11 11.80 12.45
N ASN A 38 3.22 10.77 13.30
CA ASN A 38 3.93 10.88 14.58
C ASN A 38 5.41 11.21 14.40
N THR A 39 6.09 10.64 13.40
CA THR A 39 7.47 10.99 13.05
C THR A 39 7.59 12.45 12.61
N TRP A 40 6.66 12.96 11.81
CA TRP A 40 6.66 14.36 11.38
C TRP A 40 6.44 15.32 12.55
N VAL A 41 5.48 15.03 13.44
CA VAL A 41 5.24 15.83 14.65
C VAL A 41 6.48 15.86 15.54
N LEU A 42 7.11 14.70 15.76
CA LEU A 42 8.33 14.61 16.56
C LEU A 42 9.49 15.40 15.94
N GLY A 43 9.70 15.24 14.62
CA GLY A 43 10.74 15.97 13.88
C GLY A 43 10.54 17.48 13.92
N THR A 44 9.29 17.94 13.81
CA THR A 44 8.93 19.35 13.93
C THR A 44 9.27 19.88 15.33
N LYS A 45 8.88 19.16 16.39
CA LYS A 45 9.20 19.54 17.78
C LYS A 45 10.72 19.64 18.00
N ILE A 46 11.49 18.68 17.51
CA ILE A 46 12.96 18.70 17.63
C ILE A 46 13.57 19.89 16.88
N ASN A 47 13.09 20.19 15.67
CA ASN A 47 13.59 21.33 14.88
C ASN A 47 13.25 22.68 15.53
N THR A 48 12.05 22.80 16.12
CA THR A 48 11.65 23.98 16.89
C THR A 48 12.55 24.16 18.12
N MET A 49 12.83 23.09 18.87
CA MET A 49 13.72 23.14 20.05
C MET A 49 15.16 23.53 19.68
N LYS A 50 15.61 23.18 18.47
CA LYS A 50 16.92 23.54 17.93
C LYS A 50 16.97 24.95 17.32
N GLY A 51 15.89 25.73 17.40
CA GLY A 51 15.83 27.11 16.89
C GLY A 51 15.85 27.24 15.36
N LYS A 52 15.50 26.17 14.62
CA LYS A 52 15.44 26.24 13.16
C LYS A 52 14.23 27.06 12.70
N SER A 53 14.39 27.79 11.60
CA SER A 53 13.30 28.59 11.03
C SER A 53 12.15 27.68 10.55
N GLN A 54 10.91 28.19 10.61
CA GLN A 54 9.72 27.52 10.09
C GLN A 54 9.87 27.12 8.61
N LYS A 55 10.74 27.81 7.85
CA LYS A 55 11.04 27.50 6.44
C LYS A 55 11.83 26.19 6.26
N ASP A 56 12.59 25.78 7.27
CA ASP A 56 13.37 24.54 7.27
C ASP A 56 12.58 23.34 7.81
N ILE A 57 11.35 23.58 8.31
CA ILE A 57 10.47 22.52 8.78
C ILE A 57 9.88 21.82 7.55
N MET A 58 10.37 20.62 7.31
CA MET A 58 9.96 19.77 6.21
C MET A 58 8.45 19.50 6.27
N LYS A 59 7.75 19.67 5.14
CA LYS A 59 6.30 19.42 5.08
C LYS A 59 6.03 17.91 5.16
N LEU A 60 4.82 17.55 5.56
CA LEU A 60 4.42 16.14 5.67
C LEU A 60 4.52 15.39 4.31
N THR A 61 4.25 16.07 3.19
CA THR A 61 4.42 15.54 1.84
C THR A 61 5.88 15.20 1.52
N ASP A 62 6.81 16.04 1.95
CA ASP A 62 8.24 15.86 1.68
C ASP A 62 8.78 14.67 2.47
N ILE A 63 8.35 14.51 3.74
CA ILE A 63 8.68 13.32 4.55
C ILE A 63 8.15 12.05 3.88
N ARG A 64 6.93 12.08 3.34
CA ARG A 64 6.35 10.94 2.63
C ARG A 64 7.13 10.58 1.38
N ASN A 65 7.55 11.58 0.61
CA ASN A 65 8.38 11.36 -0.57
C ASN A 65 9.74 10.78 -0.19
N TRP A 66 10.39 11.34 0.82
CA TRP A 66 11.66 10.82 1.35
C TRP A 66 11.52 9.38 1.84
N LEU A 67 10.45 9.07 2.57
CA LEU A 67 10.14 7.72 3.03
C LEU A 67 9.94 6.76 1.85
N ALA A 68 9.17 7.16 0.84
CA ALA A 68 8.93 6.35 -0.35
C ALA A 68 10.24 6.03 -1.09
N VAL A 69 11.08 7.04 -1.33
CA VAL A 69 12.40 6.86 -1.95
C VAL A 69 13.28 5.93 -1.12
N THR A 70 13.29 6.11 0.21
CA THR A 70 14.08 5.28 1.13
C THR A 70 13.62 3.83 1.12
N LEU A 71 12.30 3.58 1.15
CA LEU A 71 11.72 2.24 1.10
C LEU A 71 11.96 1.56 -0.26
N CYS A 72 11.84 2.29 -1.37
CA CYS A 72 12.15 1.76 -2.70
C CYS A 72 13.63 1.34 -2.81
N ARG A 73 14.54 2.17 -2.29
CA ARG A 73 15.98 1.85 -2.24
C ARG A 73 16.27 0.65 -1.33
N TYR A 74 15.58 0.56 -0.19
CA TYR A 74 15.73 -0.53 0.75
C TYR A 74 15.24 -1.87 0.16
N GLN A 75 14.11 -1.86 -0.53
CA GLN A 75 13.50 -3.07 -1.09
C GLN A 75 14.25 -3.66 -2.29
N SER A 76 15.04 -2.84 -3.01
CA SER A 76 15.86 -3.32 -4.14
C SER A 76 16.98 -4.29 -3.73
N ARG A 77 17.26 -4.48 -2.42
CA ARG A 77 18.30 -5.39 -1.93
C ARG A 77 17.81 -6.82 -1.70
N SER A 78 16.52 -7.08 -1.84
CA SER A 78 15.98 -8.44 -1.81
C SER A 78 15.90 -8.98 -3.23
N GLU A 79 16.95 -9.68 -3.67
CA GLU A 79 16.84 -10.67 -4.75
C GLU A 79 16.05 -11.89 -4.25
N ASN A 80 14.86 -11.69 -3.67
CA ASN A 80 13.92 -12.78 -3.56
C ASN A 80 13.36 -12.98 -4.96
N LYS A 81 13.99 -13.90 -5.70
CA LYS A 81 13.51 -14.56 -6.91
C LYS A 81 12.12 -15.14 -6.61
N ARG A 82 11.12 -14.28 -6.57
CA ARG A 82 9.74 -14.65 -6.29
C ARG A 82 9.20 -15.30 -7.54
N GLY A 83 9.50 -16.59 -7.70
CA GLY A 83 8.86 -17.55 -8.60
C GLY A 83 8.32 -16.97 -9.89
N LYS A 84 9.11 -16.17 -10.62
CA LYS A 84 8.83 -15.97 -12.04
C LYS A 84 9.46 -17.16 -12.71
N LEU A 85 8.64 -18.19 -12.94
CA LEU A 85 9.04 -19.33 -13.76
C LEU A 85 9.42 -18.74 -15.13
N SER A 86 10.72 -18.69 -15.41
CA SER A 86 11.22 -18.34 -16.73
C SER A 86 10.85 -19.48 -17.65
N THR A 87 9.78 -19.31 -18.41
CA THR A 87 9.40 -20.22 -19.49
C THR A 87 10.47 -20.16 -20.56
N ASN A 88 11.41 -21.10 -20.55
CA ASN A 88 12.11 -21.45 -21.77
C ASN A 88 12.59 -22.91 -21.74
N SER A 89 11.80 -23.79 -22.35
CA SER A 89 12.23 -24.70 -23.43
C SER A 89 11.36 -25.96 -23.44
N ARG A 90 10.44 -26.02 -24.40
CA ARG A 90 10.45 -27.02 -25.47
C ARG A 90 9.20 -26.79 -26.32
N ARG A 91 9.42 -26.38 -27.58
CA ARG A 91 8.42 -26.52 -28.64
C ARG A 91 8.22 -28.01 -28.82
N GLU A 92 6.98 -28.48 -28.74
CA GLU A 92 6.49 -29.68 -29.43
C GLU A 92 4.94 -29.62 -29.34
N GLU A 93 4.38 -29.16 -30.45
CA GLU A 93 3.08 -29.43 -31.10
C GLU A 93 1.77 -29.58 -30.27
N THR A 94 0.78 -28.73 -30.63
CA THR A 94 -0.68 -28.88 -30.39
C THR A 94 -1.25 -30.16 -31.02
N PRO A 95 -2.47 -30.66 -30.69
CA PRO A 95 -3.64 -29.98 -30.10
C PRO A 95 -4.24 -30.76 -28.89
N GLU A 96 -5.13 -30.19 -28.07
CA GLU A 96 -6.57 -30.48 -28.20
C GLU A 96 -7.39 -29.57 -27.26
N SER A 97 -8.43 -28.99 -27.84
CA SER A 97 -9.44 -28.16 -27.18
C SER A 97 -10.45 -29.04 -26.44
N SER A 98 -10.66 -28.82 -25.14
CA SER A 98 -11.85 -29.33 -24.44
C SER A 98 -12.30 -28.41 -23.29
N LYS A 99 -13.18 -27.48 -23.68
CA LYS A 99 -14.41 -26.99 -23.03
C LYS A 99 -14.49 -26.94 -21.49
N ARG A 100 -14.70 -25.72 -20.96
CA ARG A 100 -15.32 -25.50 -19.64
C ARG A 100 -16.83 -25.70 -19.75
N PRO A 101 -17.50 -26.44 -18.85
CA PRO A 101 -18.96 -26.54 -18.89
C PRO A 101 -19.61 -25.22 -18.47
N MET A 102 -20.52 -24.79 -19.34
CA MET A 102 -21.39 -23.62 -19.23
C MET A 102 -22.53 -23.92 -18.26
N PHE A 103 -22.82 -22.98 -17.35
CA PHE A 103 -23.95 -23.03 -16.42
C PHE A 103 -25.26 -23.29 -17.19
N MET A 104 -25.96 -24.37 -16.87
CA MET A 104 -27.33 -24.61 -17.35
C MET A 104 -28.32 -24.02 -16.35
N SER A 105 -29.08 -23.04 -16.82
CA SER A 105 -30.29 -22.53 -16.17
C SER A 105 -31.38 -23.60 -16.31
N THR A 106 -31.88 -24.13 -15.20
CA THR A 106 -33.03 -25.03 -15.19
C THR A 106 -34.31 -24.20 -15.08
N SER A 107 -35.02 -24.05 -16.19
CA SER A 107 -36.43 -23.68 -16.20
C SER A 107 -37.23 -24.73 -16.96
N SER A 108 -38.40 -25.04 -16.38
CA SER A 108 -39.56 -25.68 -17.00
C SER A 108 -39.56 -27.20 -17.10
N ILE A 109 -40.19 -27.87 -16.13
CA ILE A 109 -41.28 -28.82 -16.40
C ILE A 109 -42.34 -28.64 -15.29
N LEU A 110 -43.48 -28.07 -15.67
CA LEU A 110 -44.73 -28.09 -14.93
C LEU A 110 -45.69 -28.87 -15.84
N ASN A 111 -46.09 -30.05 -15.39
CA ASN A 111 -47.24 -30.81 -15.89
C ASN A 111 -47.80 -31.59 -14.70
#